data_AF-A0AAN6W265-F1
#
_entry.id   AF-A0AAN6W265-F1
#
_cell.length_a   1.000
_cell.length_b   1.000
_cell.length_c   1.000
_cell.angle_alpha   90.00
_cell.angle_beta   90.00
_cell.angle_gamma   90.00
#
_symmetry.space_group_name_H-M   'P 1'
#
loop_
_entity.id
_entity.type
_entity.pdbx_description
1 polymer ?
#
loop_
_entity_poly.entity_id
_entity_poly.type
_entity_poly.pdbx_seq_one_letter_code
_entity_poly.pdbx_strand_id
1 'polypeptide(L)'
;MPNSLNISLINNASPGTIVYVYITGLAIQHSTRRVFVKGNGELYFPSNPSKILQPLEEDCAIVLGNDPKAPTVVTIPQIAGGRIWYSYDSPLIFLRNQGGPGGGAALVEPSVLNPTDPNNQVNFGFCEFTLDPAQLFANISYVDFVSGIPAGLTLKAKGGKVQHVSGMAVDGLDRVCQGLREQAKKDGWPWEKLIVMKKESDKVLRVLSPTHAGAAGVKFDGFFEPLVERAWRKYAQGFDGSHANGDKEENKEKDGKRHRLSALFQGFKDKGQSQSQQSNETETGCEMHIDTQTPMGILSGCIPKGKDELIIGGEAFSKPTTADILGCNSGPFTTGPSPKRNAIIPRLAAAFQRSCIADIMNHPSPPETFYCCEPTNHYCRIVHECNIDGKGYAFAYDDVQPDGGADQSGKVNSGDPEEFIVSIGGRGAYVGDIMP
;
A
#
# COMPACT_ATOMS: atom_id res chain seq x y z
N MET A 1 10.94 -12.24 -21.31
CA MET A 1 11.14 -12.57 -19.88
C MET A 1 12.07 -13.75 -19.71
N PRO A 2 12.94 -13.74 -18.69
CA PRO A 2 13.78 -14.89 -18.39
C PRO A 2 13.00 -16.00 -17.64
N ASN A 3 13.49 -17.24 -17.73
CA ASN A 3 12.94 -18.37 -16.95
C ASN A 3 13.40 -18.34 -15.48
N SER A 4 14.43 -17.57 -15.19
CA SER A 4 15.01 -17.38 -13.87
C SER A 4 15.63 -15.99 -13.75
N LEU A 5 15.76 -15.48 -12.53
CA LEU A 5 16.30 -14.16 -12.26
C LEU A 5 17.23 -14.20 -11.05
N ASN A 6 18.33 -13.46 -11.11
CA ASN A 6 19.17 -13.27 -9.93
C ASN A 6 18.56 -12.21 -9.02
N ILE A 7 18.47 -12.55 -7.74
CA ILE A 7 18.16 -11.64 -6.66
C ILE A 7 19.44 -11.36 -5.87
N SER A 8 19.81 -10.10 -5.76
CA SER A 8 20.92 -9.64 -4.94
C SER A 8 20.39 -9.13 -3.61
N LEU A 9 20.67 -9.86 -2.54
CA LEU A 9 20.26 -9.54 -1.18
C LEU A 9 21.38 -8.78 -0.46
N ILE A 10 21.09 -7.54 -0.06
CA ILE A 10 22.06 -6.64 0.59
C ILE A 10 21.68 -6.46 2.05
N ASN A 11 22.65 -6.67 2.95
CA ASN A 11 22.51 -6.38 4.37
C ASN A 11 22.96 -4.94 4.68
N ASN A 12 21.99 -4.08 4.95
CA ASN A 12 22.14 -2.71 5.41
C ASN A 12 21.62 -2.53 6.84
N ALA A 13 21.62 -3.60 7.64
CA ALA A 13 21.29 -3.53 9.05
C ALA A 13 22.38 -2.80 9.87
N SER A 14 22.04 -2.47 11.11
CA SER A 14 23.02 -1.95 12.07
C SER A 14 24.12 -2.98 12.32
N PRO A 15 25.38 -2.56 12.55
CA PRO A 15 26.47 -3.48 12.82
C PRO A 15 26.15 -4.43 13.98
N GLY A 16 26.41 -5.72 13.80
CA GLY A 16 26.14 -6.76 14.80
C GLY A 16 24.76 -7.42 14.70
N THR A 17 23.85 -6.91 13.87
CA THR A 17 22.56 -7.54 13.59
C THR A 17 22.74 -8.73 12.64
N ILE A 18 22.17 -9.88 13.00
CA ILE A 18 22.11 -11.06 12.12
C ILE A 18 20.83 -10.95 11.29
N VAL A 19 20.95 -11.04 9.95
CA VAL A 19 19.80 -10.96 9.04
C VAL A 19 19.54 -12.32 8.42
N TYR A 20 18.36 -12.88 8.70
CA TYR A 20 17.85 -14.10 8.08
C TYR A 20 16.85 -13.76 6.98
N VAL A 21 16.99 -14.38 5.81
CA VAL A 21 16.09 -14.21 4.66
C VAL A 21 15.48 -15.55 4.25
N TYR A 22 14.23 -15.52 3.77
CA TYR A 22 13.53 -16.67 3.17
C TYR A 22 12.82 -16.21 1.91
N ILE A 23 12.95 -16.97 0.81
CA ILE A 23 12.25 -16.68 -0.44
C ILE A 23 11.21 -17.77 -0.67
N THR A 24 9.94 -17.39 -0.74
CA THR A 24 8.81 -18.31 -0.87
C THR A 24 7.88 -17.89 -2.02
N GLY A 25 7.10 -18.81 -2.56
CA GLY A 25 6.03 -18.47 -3.52
C GLY A 25 5.45 -19.70 -4.21
N LEU A 26 4.81 -19.50 -5.36
CA LEU A 26 4.29 -20.58 -6.21
C LEU A 26 5.15 -20.69 -7.47
N ALA A 27 5.88 -21.80 -7.63
CA ALA A 27 6.77 -22.00 -8.76
C ALA A 27 5.95 -22.30 -10.04
N ILE A 28 5.81 -21.30 -10.92
CA ILE A 28 4.94 -21.35 -12.10
C ILE A 28 5.29 -22.54 -12.99
N GLN A 29 6.58 -22.77 -13.20
CA GLN A 29 7.12 -23.83 -14.06
C GLN A 29 7.11 -25.22 -13.41
N HIS A 30 6.72 -25.32 -12.13
CA HIS A 30 6.68 -26.57 -11.36
C HIS A 30 5.28 -26.85 -10.85
N SER A 31 4.31 -26.84 -11.78
CA SER A 31 2.89 -27.09 -11.49
C SER A 31 2.32 -26.17 -10.42
N THR A 32 2.84 -24.94 -10.30
CA THR A 32 2.44 -23.95 -9.28
C THR A 32 2.58 -24.47 -7.83
N ARG A 33 3.48 -25.43 -7.59
CA ARG A 33 3.76 -25.94 -6.24
C ARG A 33 4.35 -24.84 -5.37
N ARG A 34 3.98 -24.86 -4.08
CA ARG A 34 4.63 -24.06 -3.05
C ARG A 34 6.13 -24.37 -3.02
N VAL A 35 6.96 -23.33 -3.06
CA VAL A 35 8.42 -23.45 -3.11
C VAL A 35 9.10 -22.54 -2.09
N PHE A 36 10.23 -22.99 -1.58
CA PHE A 36 11.28 -22.19 -0.95
C PHE A 36 12.51 -22.20 -1.84
N VAL A 37 13.18 -21.06 -1.99
CA VAL A 37 14.50 -20.99 -2.65
C VAL A 37 15.56 -20.86 -1.57
N LYS A 38 16.50 -21.81 -1.52
CA LYS A 38 17.61 -21.82 -0.56
C LYS A 38 18.74 -20.88 -1.02
N GLY A 39 19.68 -20.57 -0.14
CA GLY A 39 20.79 -19.64 -0.41
C GLY A 39 21.74 -20.09 -1.52
N ASN A 40 21.78 -21.38 -1.84
CA ASN A 40 22.52 -21.95 -2.97
C ASN A 40 21.72 -21.99 -4.29
N GLY A 41 20.48 -21.47 -4.31
CA GLY A 41 19.57 -21.52 -5.47
C GLY A 41 18.76 -22.83 -5.61
N GLU A 42 18.96 -23.80 -4.71
CA GLU A 42 18.19 -25.04 -4.71
C GLU A 42 16.71 -24.78 -4.34
N LEU A 43 15.81 -25.46 -5.05
CA LEU A 43 14.37 -25.36 -4.81
C LEU A 43 13.91 -26.46 -3.85
N TYR A 44 13.37 -26.06 -2.70
CA TYR A 44 12.67 -26.95 -1.78
C TYR A 44 11.16 -26.85 -2.00
N PHE A 45 10.51 -28.00 -2.22
CA PHE A 45 9.07 -28.09 -2.38
C PHE A 45 8.48 -28.87 -1.19
N PRO A 46 7.91 -28.19 -0.18
CA PRO A 46 7.43 -28.84 1.02
C PRO A 46 6.41 -29.97 0.73
N SER A 47 6.65 -31.14 1.31
CA SER A 47 5.77 -32.30 1.19
C SER A 47 4.51 -32.15 2.06
N ASN A 48 3.42 -32.84 1.72
CA ASN A 48 2.20 -32.84 2.51
C ASN A 48 2.45 -33.49 3.89
N PRO A 49 2.19 -32.79 5.00
CA PRO A 49 2.32 -33.39 6.32
C PRO A 49 1.14 -34.33 6.64
N SER A 50 1.31 -35.21 7.63
CA SER A 50 0.24 -36.10 8.12
C SER A 50 -0.78 -35.39 9.02
N LYS A 51 -0.42 -34.22 9.57
CA LYS A 51 -1.23 -33.36 10.42
C LYS A 51 -1.04 -31.91 10.00
N ILE A 52 -1.94 -31.02 10.42
CA ILE A 52 -1.73 -29.57 10.26
C ILE A 52 -0.62 -29.06 11.21
N LEU A 53 -0.12 -27.85 10.92
CA LEU A 53 0.85 -27.11 11.74
C LEU A 53 2.15 -27.89 11.99
N GLN A 54 2.66 -28.61 10.98
CA GLN A 54 3.94 -29.32 11.08
C GLN A 54 5.10 -28.44 10.61
N PRO A 55 6.30 -28.55 11.19
CA PRO A 55 7.46 -27.78 10.75
C PRO A 55 7.89 -28.14 9.33
N LEU A 56 8.68 -27.25 8.70
CA LEU A 56 9.43 -27.60 7.48
C LEU A 56 10.36 -28.78 7.73
N GLU A 57 10.63 -29.57 6.69
CA GLU A 57 11.62 -30.67 6.75
C GLU A 57 13.05 -30.20 6.55
N GLU A 58 13.21 -29.02 5.95
CA GLU A 58 14.50 -28.50 5.51
C GLU A 58 14.69 -27.07 6.02
N ASP A 59 15.93 -26.77 6.42
CA ASP A 59 16.33 -25.40 6.74
C ASP A 59 16.48 -24.59 5.44
N CYS A 60 15.67 -23.54 5.33
CA CYS A 60 15.63 -22.65 4.18
C CYS A 60 16.15 -21.25 4.51
N ALA A 61 16.73 -21.04 5.71
CA ALA A 61 17.23 -19.75 6.13
C ALA A 61 18.48 -19.35 5.32
N ILE A 62 18.45 -18.14 4.77
CA ILE A 62 19.59 -17.50 4.11
C ILE A 62 20.14 -16.45 5.06
N VAL A 63 21.29 -16.73 5.67
CA VAL A 63 21.97 -15.74 6.53
C VAL A 63 22.80 -14.81 5.66
N LEU A 64 22.51 -13.51 5.71
CA LEU A 64 23.22 -12.53 4.88
C LEU A 64 24.60 -12.20 5.47
N GLY A 65 25.57 -11.94 4.57
CA GLY A 65 26.86 -11.38 4.96
C GLY A 65 26.73 -9.95 5.51
N ASN A 66 27.76 -9.47 6.21
CA ASN A 66 27.77 -8.13 6.81
C ASN A 66 28.34 -7.04 5.91
N ASP A 67 28.88 -7.39 4.74
CA ASP A 67 29.44 -6.42 3.79
C ASP A 67 28.39 -6.03 2.73
N PRO A 68 27.85 -4.80 2.76
CA PRO A 68 26.86 -4.37 1.77
C PRO A 68 27.42 -4.29 0.34
N LYS A 69 28.75 -4.32 0.16
CA LYS A 69 29.41 -4.37 -1.16
C LYS A 69 29.55 -5.79 -1.72
N ALA A 70 29.24 -6.81 -0.93
CA ALA A 70 29.29 -8.21 -1.32
C ALA A 70 27.91 -8.86 -1.12
N PRO A 71 26.92 -8.57 -1.99
CA PRO A 71 25.56 -9.09 -1.86
C PRO A 71 25.53 -10.62 -1.89
N THR A 72 24.59 -11.20 -1.14
CA THR A 72 24.23 -12.62 -1.31
C THR A 72 23.34 -12.74 -2.54
N VAL A 73 23.82 -13.43 -3.58
CA VAL A 73 23.08 -13.61 -4.84
C VAL A 73 22.40 -14.97 -4.87
N VAL A 74 21.09 -14.98 -5.14
CA VAL A 74 20.28 -16.19 -5.24
C VAL A 74 19.50 -16.18 -6.56
N THR A 75 19.53 -17.27 -7.32
CA THR A 75 18.74 -17.40 -8.55
C THR A 75 17.37 -17.97 -8.23
N ILE A 76 16.31 -17.25 -8.61
CA ILE A 76 14.92 -17.70 -8.49
C ILE A 76 14.37 -18.19 -9.84
N PRO A 77 13.44 -19.16 -9.87
CA PRO A 77 12.63 -19.47 -11.05
C PRO A 77 11.49 -18.44 -11.20
N GLN A 78 10.65 -18.62 -12.22
CA GLN A 78 9.37 -17.90 -12.27
C GLN A 78 8.48 -18.30 -11.08
N ILE A 79 8.09 -17.29 -10.30
CA ILE A 79 7.34 -17.43 -9.05
C ILE A 79 6.17 -16.44 -9.08
N ALA A 80 4.96 -16.96 -8.84
CA ALA A 80 3.78 -16.14 -8.57
C ALA A 80 3.55 -15.99 -7.06
N GLY A 81 3.07 -14.82 -6.63
CA GLY A 81 2.76 -14.55 -5.23
C GLY A 81 3.97 -14.79 -4.31
N GLY A 82 5.14 -14.34 -4.77
CA GLY A 82 6.40 -14.49 -4.08
C GLY A 82 6.54 -13.53 -2.91
N ARG A 83 7.21 -13.98 -1.85
CA ARG A 83 7.61 -13.17 -0.71
C ARG A 83 9.06 -13.40 -0.37
N ILE A 84 9.77 -12.30 -0.14
CA ILE A 84 11.12 -12.30 0.44
C ILE A 84 10.94 -11.84 1.88
N TRP A 85 10.93 -12.80 2.79
CA TRP A 85 10.83 -12.58 4.22
C TRP A 85 12.19 -12.26 4.78
N TYR A 86 12.26 -11.35 5.74
CA TYR A 86 13.49 -11.03 6.44
C TYR A 86 13.25 -10.84 7.93
N SER A 87 14.22 -11.21 8.76
CA SER A 87 14.14 -11.10 10.22
C SER A 87 15.49 -10.78 10.85
N TYR A 88 15.47 -10.08 11.98
CA TYR A 88 16.65 -9.73 12.76
C TYR A 88 16.83 -10.67 13.95
N ASP A 89 18.06 -11.15 14.11
CA ASP A 89 18.60 -11.88 15.27
C ASP A 89 17.90 -13.21 15.63
N SER A 90 16.84 -13.58 14.92
CA SER A 90 16.13 -14.84 15.11
C SER A 90 15.53 -15.32 13.79
N PRO A 91 15.66 -16.61 13.44
CA PRO A 91 15.03 -17.17 12.25
C PRO A 91 13.50 -17.18 12.37
N LEU A 92 12.83 -17.24 11.21
CA LEU A 92 11.38 -17.43 11.14
C LEU A 92 11.01 -18.90 11.15
N ILE A 93 9.89 -19.21 11.79
CA ILE A 93 9.29 -20.52 11.83
C ILE A 93 8.13 -20.55 10.85
N PHE A 94 8.27 -21.37 9.81
CA PHE A 94 7.20 -21.68 8.86
C PHE A 94 6.59 -23.05 9.20
N LEU A 95 5.27 -23.16 9.06
CA LEU A 95 4.56 -24.42 9.29
C LEU A 95 3.85 -24.88 8.00
N ARG A 96 3.41 -26.13 8.00
CA ARG A 96 2.80 -26.80 6.85
C ARG A 96 1.45 -27.39 7.23
N ASN A 97 0.49 -27.22 6.34
CA ASN A 97 -0.80 -27.89 6.34
C ASN A 97 -0.93 -28.78 5.10
N GLN A 98 -1.91 -29.69 5.13
CA GLN A 98 -2.26 -30.53 3.98
C GLN A 98 -2.93 -29.71 2.87
N GLY A 99 -2.77 -30.13 1.61
CA GLY A 99 -3.62 -29.70 0.50
C GLY A 99 -3.31 -28.30 -0.04
N GLY A 100 -2.03 -28.00 -0.29
CA GLY A 100 -1.61 -26.75 -0.92
C GLY A 100 -1.62 -26.76 -2.45
N PRO A 101 -1.32 -25.60 -3.07
CA PRO A 101 -1.22 -25.46 -4.53
C PRO A 101 -0.27 -26.48 -5.17
N GLY A 102 -0.60 -26.89 -6.39
CA GLY A 102 0.17 -27.87 -7.15
C GLY A 102 0.24 -29.27 -6.51
N GLY A 103 -0.64 -29.58 -5.56
CA GLY A 103 -0.69 -30.87 -4.85
C GLY A 103 0.35 -31.02 -3.73
N GLY A 104 1.09 -29.97 -3.38
CA GLY A 104 2.04 -29.95 -2.27
C GLY A 104 1.41 -29.60 -0.92
N ALA A 105 2.22 -29.27 0.08
CA ALA A 105 1.73 -28.69 1.33
C ALA A 105 1.24 -27.26 1.15
N ALA A 106 0.23 -26.88 1.92
CA ALA A 106 -0.14 -25.49 2.13
C ALA A 106 0.86 -24.87 3.14
N LEU A 107 1.41 -23.71 2.79
CA LEU A 107 2.30 -22.97 3.68
C LEU A 107 1.48 -22.20 4.71
N VAL A 108 1.84 -22.34 5.97
CA VAL A 108 1.39 -21.47 7.06
C VAL A 108 2.50 -20.46 7.29
N GLU A 109 2.21 -19.23 6.88
CA GLU A 109 3.14 -18.10 6.93
C GLU A 109 3.16 -17.45 8.32
N PRO A 110 4.25 -16.76 8.69
CA PRO A 110 4.34 -16.02 9.96
C PRO A 110 3.17 -15.05 10.15
N SER A 111 2.49 -15.12 11.30
CA SER A 111 1.41 -14.21 11.64
C SER A 111 1.82 -13.23 12.74
N VAL A 112 1.62 -11.94 12.49
CA VAL A 112 1.68 -10.89 13.52
C VAL A 112 0.36 -10.71 14.28
N LEU A 113 -0.72 -11.36 13.82
CA LEU A 113 -2.08 -11.17 14.30
C LEU A 113 -2.50 -12.23 15.32
N ASN A 114 -1.86 -13.39 15.28
CA ASN A 114 -2.10 -14.46 16.24
C ASN A 114 -1.11 -14.34 17.43
N PRO A 115 -1.58 -14.04 18.64
CA PRO A 115 -0.69 -13.87 19.80
C PRO A 115 0.14 -15.11 20.16
N THR A 116 -0.32 -16.30 19.75
CA THR A 116 0.37 -17.58 19.98
C THR A 116 1.22 -18.03 18.78
N ASP A 117 1.32 -17.24 17.72
CA ASP A 117 2.21 -17.54 16.60
C ASP A 117 3.66 -17.61 17.09
N PRO A 118 4.45 -18.62 16.68
CA PRO A 118 5.85 -18.73 17.09
C PRO A 118 6.70 -17.52 16.67
N ASN A 119 6.29 -16.79 15.64
CA ASN A 119 6.97 -15.60 15.13
C ASN A 119 6.46 -14.30 15.75
N ASN A 120 5.46 -14.34 16.64
CA ASN A 120 4.83 -13.12 17.16
C ASN A 120 5.84 -12.17 17.84
N GLN A 121 6.93 -12.69 18.40
CA GLN A 121 8.00 -11.90 19.05
C GLN A 121 9.26 -11.69 18.19
N VAL A 122 9.26 -12.18 16.94
CA VAL A 122 10.36 -11.98 16.00
C VAL A 122 10.18 -10.61 15.31
N ASN A 123 11.24 -9.83 15.21
CA ASN A 123 11.25 -8.64 14.37
C ASN A 123 11.45 -9.10 12.93
N PHE A 124 10.39 -9.07 12.13
CA PHE A 124 10.42 -9.51 10.74
C PHE A 124 9.59 -8.59 9.87
N GLY A 125 9.88 -8.59 8.58
CA GLY A 125 9.05 -8.00 7.54
C GLY A 125 9.15 -8.82 6.26
N PHE A 126 8.55 -8.33 5.19
CA PHE A 126 8.67 -8.93 3.88
C PHE A 126 8.48 -7.89 2.78
N CYS A 127 8.99 -8.19 1.59
CA CYS A 127 8.54 -7.57 0.34
C CYS A 127 7.94 -8.64 -0.56
N GLU A 128 7.10 -8.20 -1.48
CA GLU A 128 6.33 -9.08 -2.37
C GLU A 128 6.86 -8.98 -3.79
N PHE A 129 6.76 -10.07 -4.55
CA PHE A 129 7.12 -10.07 -5.96
C PHE A 129 6.35 -11.12 -6.75
N THR A 130 6.26 -10.92 -8.06
CA THR A 130 5.89 -11.95 -9.03
C THR A 130 6.84 -11.83 -10.21
N LEU A 131 7.48 -12.96 -10.56
CA LEU A 131 8.23 -13.13 -11.79
C LEU A 131 7.45 -14.11 -12.67
N ASP A 132 6.83 -13.60 -13.73
CA ASP A 132 6.01 -14.37 -14.65
C ASP A 132 6.53 -14.27 -16.11
N PRO A 133 5.87 -14.91 -17.09
CA PRO A 133 6.30 -14.81 -18.50
C PRO A 133 6.19 -13.42 -19.13
N ALA A 134 5.53 -12.46 -18.48
CA ALA A 134 5.33 -11.10 -18.98
C ALA A 134 6.22 -10.04 -18.28
N GLN A 135 6.43 -10.14 -16.96
CA GLN A 135 7.17 -9.15 -16.19
C GLN A 135 7.70 -9.66 -14.84
N LEU A 136 8.63 -8.89 -14.26
CA LEU A 136 8.80 -8.82 -12.81
C LEU A 136 7.97 -7.65 -12.29
N PHE A 137 7.22 -7.89 -11.24
CA PHE A 137 6.58 -6.88 -10.40
C PHE A 137 6.99 -7.12 -8.96
N ALA A 138 7.39 -6.09 -8.21
CA ALA A 138 7.73 -6.21 -6.80
C ALA A 138 7.37 -4.94 -6.03
N ASN A 139 7.06 -5.07 -4.74
CA ASN A 139 6.68 -3.95 -3.89
C ASN A 139 7.13 -4.17 -2.44
N ILE A 140 7.45 -3.07 -1.77
CA ILE A 140 7.48 -3.02 -0.30
C ILE A 140 6.01 -3.09 0.17
N SER A 141 5.74 -3.72 1.32
CA SER A 141 4.37 -3.80 1.83
C SER A 141 4.28 -3.38 3.29
N TYR A 142 3.32 -2.49 3.56
CA TYR A 142 2.90 -2.04 4.89
C TYR A 142 1.40 -2.27 5.11
N VAL A 143 0.75 -3.07 4.24
CA VAL A 143 -0.70 -3.33 4.29
C VAL A 143 -1.11 -3.97 5.61
N ASP A 144 -0.28 -4.89 6.12
CA ASP A 144 -0.54 -5.59 7.37
C ASP A 144 0.11 -4.88 8.57
N PHE A 145 1.36 -4.46 8.44
CA PHE A 145 2.11 -3.80 9.51
C PHE A 145 3.39 -3.12 8.98
N VAL A 146 3.90 -2.15 9.75
CA VAL A 146 5.27 -1.62 9.62
C VAL A 146 6.18 -2.40 10.56
N SER A 147 7.21 -3.04 10.00
CA SER A 147 8.23 -3.74 10.79
C SER A 147 9.34 -2.81 11.30
N GLY A 148 10.16 -3.28 12.23
CA GLY A 148 11.40 -2.60 12.62
C GLY A 148 12.55 -2.78 11.64
N ILE A 149 12.28 -3.31 10.43
CA ILE A 149 13.28 -3.60 9.41
C ILE A 149 12.86 -2.89 8.11
N PRO A 150 13.44 -1.72 7.82
CA PRO A 150 13.22 -1.07 6.53
C PRO A 150 13.77 -1.92 5.38
N ALA A 151 13.15 -1.85 4.22
CA ALA A 151 13.65 -2.48 3.01
C ALA A 151 13.58 -1.52 1.82
N GLY A 152 14.52 -1.62 0.89
CA GLY A 152 14.52 -0.89 -0.38
C GLY A 152 14.63 -1.87 -1.55
N LEU A 153 14.03 -1.53 -2.68
CA LEU A 153 14.00 -2.38 -3.87
C LEU A 153 14.62 -1.64 -5.06
N THR A 154 15.52 -2.31 -5.77
CA THR A 154 16.06 -1.80 -7.04
C THR A 154 15.86 -2.86 -8.12
N LEU A 155 15.30 -2.48 -9.25
CA LEU A 155 15.16 -3.34 -10.41
C LEU A 155 15.98 -2.78 -11.58
N LYS A 156 16.95 -3.58 -12.03
CA LYS A 156 17.69 -3.30 -13.26
C LYS A 156 17.04 -4.08 -14.41
N ALA A 157 16.71 -3.37 -15.46
CA ALA A 157 16.19 -3.91 -16.70
C ALA A 157 17.27 -3.88 -17.79
N LYS A 158 17.06 -4.66 -18.85
CA LYS A 158 17.94 -4.62 -20.02
C LYS A 158 18.02 -3.21 -20.60
N GLY A 159 19.16 -2.90 -21.22
CA GLY A 159 19.41 -1.56 -21.76
C GLY A 159 19.73 -0.51 -20.69
N GLY A 160 19.96 -0.93 -19.43
CA GLY A 160 20.47 -0.06 -18.37
C GLY A 160 19.41 0.77 -17.66
N LYS A 161 18.11 0.54 -17.92
CA LYS A 161 17.04 1.20 -17.17
C LYS A 161 17.02 0.65 -15.74
N VAL A 162 16.97 1.56 -14.78
CA VAL A 162 16.87 1.23 -13.35
C VAL A 162 15.59 1.84 -12.81
N GLN A 163 14.89 1.10 -11.95
CA GLN A 163 13.85 1.64 -11.08
C GLN A 163 14.27 1.42 -9.64
N HIS A 164 14.10 2.41 -8.78
CA HIS A 164 14.32 2.28 -7.36
C HIS A 164 13.13 2.79 -6.54
N VAL A 165 12.82 2.07 -5.48
CA VAL A 165 11.93 2.53 -4.41
C VAL A 165 12.62 2.34 -3.07
N SER A 166 12.55 3.40 -2.28
CA SER A 166 13.16 3.46 -0.97
C SER A 166 12.15 2.94 0.07
N GLY A 167 12.67 2.35 1.14
CA GLY A 167 11.90 2.21 2.37
C GLY A 167 12.09 3.43 3.27
N MET A 168 11.87 3.19 4.55
CA MET A 168 12.19 4.15 5.60
C MET A 168 13.69 4.15 5.92
N ALA A 169 14.15 5.21 6.60
CA ALA A 169 15.47 5.23 7.23
C ALA A 169 15.48 4.33 8.49
N VAL A 170 16.64 4.21 9.13
CA VAL A 170 16.83 3.36 10.34
C VAL A 170 15.88 3.73 11.48
N ASP A 171 15.50 5.00 11.60
CA ASP A 171 14.57 5.55 12.60
C ASP A 171 13.10 5.55 12.12
N GLY A 172 12.80 4.92 10.98
CA GLY A 172 11.48 4.94 10.35
C GLY A 172 10.34 4.48 11.24
N LEU A 173 10.49 3.32 11.87
CA LEU A 173 9.48 2.78 12.79
C LEU A 173 9.24 3.72 13.99
N ASP A 174 10.29 4.33 14.51
CA ASP A 174 10.19 5.26 15.63
C ASP A 174 9.40 6.52 15.23
N ARG A 175 9.65 7.05 14.04
CA ARG A 175 8.90 8.18 13.47
C ARG A 175 7.44 7.84 13.23
N VAL A 176 7.13 6.64 12.74
CA VAL A 176 5.73 6.17 12.61
C VAL A 176 5.06 6.12 13.98
N CYS A 177 5.73 5.55 14.98
CA CYS A 177 5.20 5.47 16.34
C CYS A 177 4.96 6.86 16.95
N GLN A 178 5.86 7.81 16.71
CA GLN A 178 5.69 9.19 17.13
C GLN A 178 4.46 9.80 16.46
N GLY A 179 4.34 9.71 15.14
CA GLY A 179 3.21 10.27 14.39
C GLY A 179 1.87 9.73 14.86
N LEU A 180 1.76 8.43 15.13
CA LEU A 180 0.51 7.83 15.63
C LEU A 180 0.17 8.29 17.06
N ARG A 181 1.17 8.42 17.94
CA ARG A 181 0.95 8.97 19.29
C ARG A 181 0.52 10.42 19.25
N GLU A 182 1.08 11.22 18.35
CA GLU A 182 0.71 12.62 18.16
C GLU A 182 -0.71 12.73 17.58
N GLN A 183 -1.04 11.88 16.61
CA GLN A 183 -2.37 11.83 16.01
C GLN A 183 -3.43 11.44 17.04
N ALA A 184 -3.19 10.39 17.84
CA ALA A 184 -4.09 9.99 18.92
C ALA A 184 -4.36 11.11 19.94
N LYS A 185 -3.34 11.92 20.26
CA LYS A 185 -3.51 13.10 21.13
C LYS A 185 -4.35 14.19 20.47
N LYS A 186 -4.30 14.29 19.14
CA LYS A 186 -4.99 15.32 18.36
C LYS A 186 -6.48 15.01 18.21
N ASP A 187 -6.84 13.77 17.88
CA ASP A 187 -8.21 13.40 17.51
C ASP A 187 -8.91 12.45 18.49
N GLY A 188 -8.18 11.90 19.48
CA GLY A 188 -8.71 10.98 20.48
C GLY A 188 -8.94 9.55 19.99
N TRP A 189 -8.60 9.22 18.73
CA TRP A 189 -8.70 7.86 18.20
C TRP A 189 -7.48 7.03 18.61
N PRO A 190 -7.63 5.70 18.76
CA PRO A 190 -6.63 4.83 19.41
C PRO A 190 -5.45 4.46 18.48
N TRP A 191 -4.94 5.40 17.70
CA TRP A 191 -3.82 5.19 16.76
C TRP A 191 -2.58 4.64 17.44
N GLU A 192 -2.29 5.11 18.65
CA GLU A 192 -1.14 4.67 19.44
C GLU A 192 -1.26 3.23 19.92
N LYS A 193 -2.48 2.66 19.94
CA LYS A 193 -2.72 1.26 20.32
C LYS A 193 -2.31 0.28 19.23
N LEU A 194 -2.13 0.75 17.99
CA LEU A 194 -1.58 -0.05 16.88
C LEU A 194 -0.09 -0.38 17.08
N ILE A 195 0.60 0.30 17.99
CA ILE A 195 2.01 0.07 18.31
C ILE A 195 2.16 -1.20 19.16
N VAL A 196 2.85 -2.20 18.62
CA VAL A 196 3.11 -3.48 19.30
C VAL A 196 4.50 -3.45 19.92
N MET A 197 4.55 -3.62 21.24
CA MET A 197 5.80 -3.70 22.00
C MET A 197 6.34 -5.12 22.00
N LYS A 198 7.67 -5.25 22.01
CA LYS A 198 8.33 -6.52 22.30
C LYS A 198 8.06 -6.89 23.76
N LYS A 199 7.65 -8.13 24.03
CA LYS A 199 7.40 -8.60 25.39
C LYS A 199 8.63 -8.39 26.26
N GLU A 200 8.40 -7.95 27.51
CA GLU A 200 9.44 -7.75 28.52
C GLU A 200 10.54 -6.76 28.06
N SER A 201 10.20 -5.82 27.16
CA SER A 201 11.11 -4.82 26.63
C SER A 201 10.39 -3.50 26.34
N ASP A 202 11.11 -2.39 26.46
CA ASP A 202 10.61 -1.07 26.04
C ASP A 202 10.77 -0.82 24.53
N LYS A 203 11.23 -1.81 23.78
CA LYS A 203 11.42 -1.71 22.33
C LYS A 203 10.09 -1.95 21.61
N VAL A 204 9.80 -1.08 20.63
CA VAL A 204 8.73 -1.33 19.66
C VAL A 204 9.15 -2.50 18.76
N LEU A 205 8.22 -3.40 18.50
CA LEU A 205 8.41 -4.52 17.59
C LEU A 205 7.89 -4.22 16.18
N ARG A 206 6.70 -3.60 16.10
CA ARG A 206 6.01 -3.24 14.85
C ARG A 206 4.84 -2.29 15.13
N VAL A 207 4.26 -1.75 14.07
CA VAL A 207 2.96 -1.06 14.10
C VAL A 207 1.99 -1.82 13.21
N LEU A 208 0.83 -2.22 13.72
CA LEU A 208 -0.21 -2.87 12.92
C LEU A 208 -0.96 -1.85 12.06
N SER A 209 -1.38 -2.27 10.87
CA SER A 209 -2.35 -1.53 10.07
C SER A 209 -3.70 -1.44 10.82
N PRO A 210 -4.45 -0.33 10.69
CA PRO A 210 -5.78 -0.19 11.29
C PRO A 210 -6.78 -1.26 10.83
N THR A 211 -6.58 -1.88 9.66
CA THR A 211 -7.35 -3.06 9.22
C THR A 211 -7.28 -4.21 10.22
N HIS A 212 -6.18 -4.28 10.98
CA HIS A 212 -5.89 -5.31 11.98
C HIS A 212 -6.02 -4.80 13.42
N ALA A 213 -6.69 -3.66 13.63
CA ALA A 213 -6.90 -3.04 14.95
C ALA A 213 -7.44 -4.02 16.02
N GLY A 214 -8.27 -4.98 15.61
CA GLY A 214 -8.80 -6.01 16.50
C GLY A 214 -7.72 -6.88 17.17
N ALA A 215 -6.60 -7.14 16.48
CA ALA A 215 -5.45 -7.86 17.06
C ALA A 215 -4.72 -7.03 18.13
N ALA A 216 -4.84 -5.70 18.07
CA ALA A 216 -4.39 -4.78 19.11
C ALA A 216 -5.44 -4.53 20.21
N GLY A 217 -6.61 -5.18 20.14
CA GLY A 217 -7.68 -5.01 21.11
C GLY A 217 -8.45 -3.69 21.00
N VAL A 218 -8.37 -3.02 19.85
CA VAL A 218 -9.09 -1.76 19.58
C VAL A 218 -9.91 -1.86 18.29
N LYS A 219 -10.81 -0.89 18.08
CA LYS A 219 -11.61 -0.75 16.87
C LYS A 219 -11.67 0.71 16.45
N PHE A 220 -11.90 0.92 15.16
CA PHE A 220 -12.11 2.24 14.56
C PHE A 220 -13.56 2.44 14.09
N ASP A 221 -14.50 1.61 14.55
CA ASP A 221 -15.93 1.69 14.18
C ASP A 221 -16.43 3.15 14.27
N GLY A 222 -17.00 3.70 13.18
CA GLY A 222 -17.48 5.08 13.16
C GLY A 222 -16.46 6.13 12.67
N PHE A 223 -15.19 5.78 12.46
CA PHE A 223 -14.14 6.74 12.11
C PHE A 223 -14.37 7.42 10.76
N PHE A 224 -14.66 6.66 9.70
CA PHE A 224 -14.85 7.16 8.33
C PHE A 224 -16.29 7.55 7.99
N GLU A 225 -17.27 7.20 8.82
CA GLU A 225 -18.69 7.46 8.58
C GLU A 225 -18.97 8.96 8.30
N PRO A 226 -18.34 9.94 8.98
CA PRO A 226 -18.46 11.34 8.60
C PRO A 226 -17.95 11.66 7.18
N LEU A 227 -16.86 11.03 6.72
CA LEU A 227 -16.36 11.18 5.35
C LEU A 227 -17.35 10.57 4.35
N VAL A 228 -17.92 9.41 4.67
CA VAL A 228 -18.93 8.73 3.86
C VAL A 228 -20.16 9.61 3.69
N GLU A 229 -20.68 10.21 4.75
CA GLU A 229 -21.82 11.12 4.67
C GLU A 229 -21.51 12.38 3.85
N ARG A 230 -20.30 12.94 3.95
CA ARG A 230 -19.86 14.06 3.10
C ARG A 230 -19.81 13.67 1.62
N ALA A 231 -19.24 12.51 1.31
CA ALA A 231 -19.19 12.00 -0.07
C ALA A 231 -20.60 11.74 -0.62
N TRP A 232 -21.48 11.11 0.17
CA TRP A 232 -22.85 10.84 -0.24
C TRP A 232 -23.64 12.11 -0.51
N ARG A 233 -23.50 13.13 0.34
CA ARG A 233 -24.13 14.44 0.12
C ARG A 233 -23.63 15.11 -1.15
N LYS A 234 -22.33 15.08 -1.40
CA LYS A 234 -21.71 15.68 -2.57
C LYS A 234 -22.22 15.09 -3.88
N TYR A 235 -22.34 13.76 -3.95
CA TYR A 235 -22.74 13.07 -5.19
C TYR A 235 -24.25 12.87 -5.33
N ALA A 236 -25.07 13.36 -4.40
CA ALA A 236 -26.53 13.28 -4.46
C ALA A 236 -27.14 14.25 -5.46
N GLN A 237 -27.89 13.73 -6.43
CA GLN A 237 -28.64 14.55 -7.39
C GLN A 237 -29.69 15.41 -6.68
N GLY A 238 -29.69 16.71 -7.00
CA GLY A 238 -30.64 17.67 -6.44
C GLY A 238 -30.21 18.29 -5.11
N PHE A 239 -28.93 18.14 -4.72
CA PHE A 239 -28.35 18.91 -3.63
C PHE A 239 -28.06 20.35 -4.10
N ASP A 240 -28.70 21.34 -3.48
CA ASP A 240 -28.60 22.76 -3.88
C ASP A 240 -27.51 23.55 -3.12
N GLY A 241 -26.68 22.87 -2.31
CA GLY A 241 -25.58 23.48 -1.56
C GLY A 241 -26.01 24.43 -0.42
N SER A 242 -27.30 24.70 -0.25
CA SER A 242 -27.81 25.77 0.63
C SER A 242 -27.72 25.44 2.13
N HIS A 243 -27.42 24.19 2.50
CA HIS A 243 -27.31 23.74 3.88
C HIS A 243 -25.87 23.62 4.42
N ALA A 244 -24.85 24.08 3.68
CA ALA A 244 -23.45 23.98 4.10
C ALA A 244 -22.96 25.07 5.08
N ASN A 245 -23.82 26.01 5.51
CA ASN A 245 -23.45 27.15 6.36
C ASN A 245 -24.03 27.04 7.80
N GLY A 246 -24.05 25.84 8.38
CA GLY A 246 -24.49 25.62 9.76
C GLY A 246 -23.41 25.87 10.84
N ASP A 247 -22.13 25.69 10.50
CA ASP A 247 -21.06 25.62 11.51
C ASP A 247 -19.95 26.67 11.26
N LYS A 248 -20.33 27.94 11.21
CA LYS A 248 -19.38 29.03 11.46
C LYS A 248 -19.70 29.65 12.80
N GLU A 249 -19.05 29.15 13.84
CA GLU A 249 -18.97 29.82 15.13
C GLU A 249 -18.50 31.27 14.94
N GLU A 250 -19.31 32.19 15.45
CA GLU A 250 -18.98 33.60 15.54
C GLU A 250 -17.76 33.80 16.44
N ASN A 251 -16.65 34.25 15.88
CA ASN A 251 -15.66 35.01 16.63
C ASN A 251 -15.46 36.37 15.96
N LYS A 252 -16.18 37.35 16.49
CA LYS A 252 -16.00 38.76 16.16
C LYS A 252 -14.75 39.32 16.83
N GLU A 253 -13.86 39.78 15.95
CA GLU A 253 -13.21 41.10 16.00
C GLU A 253 -12.10 41.32 17.04
N LYS A 254 -10.87 41.51 16.54
CA LYS A 254 -10.10 42.73 16.80
C LYS A 254 -9.17 43.07 15.65
N ASP A 255 -9.40 44.27 15.16
CA ASP A 255 -8.79 44.99 14.04
C ASP A 255 -7.31 45.36 14.29
N GLY A 256 -6.51 45.51 13.22
CA GLY A 256 -5.08 45.81 13.38
C GLY A 256 -4.15 45.83 12.16
N LYS A 257 -4.48 46.57 11.10
CA LYS A 257 -3.57 47.36 10.24
C LYS A 257 -2.42 46.71 9.41
N ARG A 258 -2.48 47.08 8.10
CA ARG A 258 -1.38 47.41 7.14
C ARG A 258 -0.67 46.23 6.45
N HIS A 259 -0.32 46.22 5.15
CA HIS A 259 -0.11 47.26 4.14
C HIS A 259 -0.42 46.76 2.71
N ARG A 260 -0.87 47.67 1.85
CA ARG A 260 -0.98 47.53 0.38
C ARG A 260 0.40 47.44 -0.29
N LEU A 261 0.52 46.66 -1.36
CA LEU A 261 1.27 47.06 -2.56
C LEU A 261 0.67 46.42 -3.83
N SER A 262 0.32 47.31 -4.76
CA SER A 262 -0.18 47.06 -6.12
C SER A 262 0.90 47.40 -7.15
N ALA A 263 0.64 46.99 -8.40
CA ALA A 263 1.35 47.31 -9.67
C ALA A 263 2.48 46.33 -10.02
N LEU A 264 2.68 45.88 -11.26
CA LEU A 264 2.18 46.25 -12.59
C LEU A 264 2.62 45.09 -13.53
N PHE A 265 1.85 44.70 -14.55
CA PHE A 265 2.34 44.50 -15.93
C PHE A 265 1.20 44.07 -16.84
N GLN A 266 1.11 44.74 -17.99
CA GLN A 266 0.02 44.67 -18.94
C GLN A 266 0.60 44.38 -20.31
N GLY A 267 -0.02 43.43 -21.02
CA GLY A 267 -0.03 43.34 -22.48
C GLY A 267 0.99 42.39 -23.12
N PHE A 268 0.49 41.30 -23.71
CA PHE A 268 0.58 41.06 -25.15
C PHE A 268 -0.59 40.14 -25.56
N LYS A 269 -1.37 40.59 -26.55
CA LYS A 269 -2.38 39.81 -27.26
C LYS A 269 -1.68 39.06 -28.39
N ASP A 270 -2.00 37.79 -28.58
CA ASP A 270 -2.00 37.24 -29.94
C ASP A 270 -3.13 36.23 -30.16
N LYS A 271 -3.72 36.31 -31.35
CA LYS A 271 -4.93 35.59 -31.77
C LYS A 271 -4.57 34.24 -32.38
N GLY A 272 -5.15 33.17 -31.88
CA GLY A 272 -5.25 31.88 -32.57
C GLY A 272 -6.65 31.33 -32.39
N GLN A 273 -7.46 31.36 -33.47
CA GLN A 273 -8.78 30.74 -33.50
C GLN A 273 -8.62 29.22 -33.59
N SER A 274 -9.21 28.48 -32.63
CA SER A 274 -9.60 27.09 -32.86
C SER A 274 -11.07 26.92 -32.49
N GLN A 275 -11.80 26.28 -33.40
CA GLN A 275 -13.24 26.12 -33.40
C GLN A 275 -13.76 25.47 -32.12
N SER A 276 -14.68 26.15 -31.44
CA SER A 276 -15.47 25.63 -30.34
C SER A 276 -16.51 24.65 -30.88
N GLN A 277 -16.32 23.36 -30.65
CA GLN A 277 -17.45 22.44 -30.58
C GLN A 277 -18.15 22.67 -29.24
N GLN A 278 -19.33 23.29 -29.31
CA GLN A 278 -20.28 23.35 -28.21
C GLN A 278 -20.73 21.92 -27.90
N SER A 279 -20.16 21.29 -26.88
CA SER A 279 -20.82 20.22 -26.16
C SER A 279 -21.77 20.87 -25.15
N ASN A 280 -23.06 20.56 -25.26
CA ASN A 280 -24.08 20.97 -24.31
C ASN A 280 -23.72 20.46 -22.90
N GLU A 281 -23.17 21.34 -22.08
CA GLU A 281 -23.11 21.17 -20.63
C GLU A 281 -24.54 21.09 -20.10
N THR A 282 -24.98 19.87 -19.83
CA THR A 282 -26.04 19.65 -18.84
C THR A 282 -25.33 19.49 -17.50
N GLU A 283 -24.86 20.62 -16.94
CA GLU A 283 -24.32 20.70 -15.58
C GLU A 283 -25.44 20.37 -14.58
N THR A 284 -25.66 19.08 -14.33
CA THR A 284 -26.06 18.65 -13.00
C THR A 284 -24.78 18.58 -12.17
N GLY A 285 -24.57 19.54 -11.26
CA GLY A 285 -23.37 19.65 -10.41
C GLY A 285 -23.16 18.51 -9.38
N CYS A 286 -23.62 17.30 -9.70
CA CYS A 286 -23.64 16.12 -8.84
C CYS A 286 -23.07 14.91 -9.60
N GLU A 287 -21.80 14.97 -10.01
CA GLU A 287 -21.18 13.90 -10.81
C GLU A 287 -19.79 13.51 -10.29
N MET A 288 -19.58 12.21 -10.18
CA MET A 288 -18.30 11.53 -9.99
C MET A 288 -17.83 11.00 -11.34
N HIS A 289 -16.52 11.01 -11.59
CA HIS A 289 -15.91 10.32 -12.72
C HIS A 289 -14.89 9.30 -12.22
N ILE A 290 -15.06 8.05 -12.62
CA ILE A 290 -14.11 6.96 -12.34
C ILE A 290 -13.46 6.56 -13.65
N ASP A 291 -12.20 6.92 -13.82
CA ASP A 291 -11.36 6.33 -14.86
C ASP A 291 -11.04 4.88 -14.46
N THR A 292 -11.61 3.93 -15.21
CA THR A 292 -11.38 2.51 -14.95
C THR A 292 -9.99 2.06 -15.38
N GLN A 293 -9.26 2.87 -16.17
CA GLN A 293 -7.98 2.56 -16.81
C GLN A 293 -8.02 1.20 -17.53
N THR A 294 -9.20 0.93 -18.11
CA THR A 294 -9.50 -0.26 -18.91
C THR A 294 -10.15 0.23 -20.22
N PRO A 295 -10.41 -0.66 -21.20
CA PRO A 295 -11.16 -0.27 -22.40
C PRO A 295 -12.57 0.31 -22.13
N MET A 296 -13.11 0.19 -20.91
CA MET A 296 -14.37 0.84 -20.52
C MET A 296 -14.24 2.37 -20.36
N GLY A 297 -13.03 2.90 -20.24
CA GLY A 297 -12.77 4.34 -20.11
C GLY A 297 -13.31 4.92 -18.79
N ILE A 298 -13.77 6.16 -18.87
CA ILE A 298 -14.29 6.93 -17.74
C ILE A 298 -15.78 6.66 -17.56
N LEU A 299 -16.17 6.30 -16.34
CA LEU A 299 -17.55 6.05 -15.94
C LEU A 299 -18.06 7.16 -15.03
N SER A 300 -19.20 7.75 -15.40
CA SER A 300 -19.92 8.69 -14.56
C SER A 300 -20.63 8.00 -13.40
N GLY A 301 -20.73 8.70 -12.27
CA GLY A 301 -21.44 8.25 -11.10
C GLY A 301 -22.19 9.35 -10.36
N CYS A 302 -23.33 8.98 -9.77
CA CYS A 302 -24.13 9.87 -8.93
C CYS A 302 -25.04 9.04 -8.00
N ILE A 303 -25.58 9.67 -6.97
CA ILE A 303 -26.66 9.10 -6.16
C ILE A 303 -27.98 9.68 -6.68
N PRO A 304 -28.83 8.88 -7.35
CA PRO A 304 -30.07 9.38 -7.92
C PRO A 304 -31.04 9.88 -6.84
N LYS A 305 -31.91 10.83 -7.20
CA LYS A 305 -32.91 11.38 -6.27
C LYS A 305 -33.76 10.27 -5.64
N GLY A 306 -33.83 10.27 -4.31
CA GLY A 306 -34.59 9.27 -3.54
C GLY A 306 -33.93 7.89 -3.44
N LYS A 307 -32.66 7.76 -3.83
CA LYS A 307 -31.81 6.57 -3.61
C LYS A 307 -30.76 6.89 -2.54
N ASP A 308 -30.20 5.83 -1.95
CA ASP A 308 -29.08 5.89 -1.00
C ASP A 308 -27.85 5.13 -1.51
N GLU A 309 -27.86 4.72 -2.77
CA GLU A 309 -26.75 4.00 -3.42
C GLU A 309 -26.10 4.91 -4.45
N LEU A 310 -24.78 4.91 -4.46
CA LEU A 310 -23.97 5.54 -5.49
C LEU A 310 -23.98 4.63 -6.72
N ILE A 311 -24.49 5.12 -7.84
CA ILE A 311 -24.57 4.38 -9.10
C ILE A 311 -23.44 4.86 -10.02
N ILE A 312 -22.47 3.99 -10.33
CA ILE A 312 -21.33 4.29 -11.20
C ILE A 312 -21.38 3.39 -12.42
N GLY A 313 -21.54 3.94 -13.62
CA GLY A 313 -21.62 3.14 -14.85
C GLY A 313 -22.69 2.03 -14.83
N GLY A 314 -23.76 2.22 -14.04
CA GLY A 314 -24.85 1.26 -13.83
C GLY A 314 -24.65 0.27 -12.68
N GLU A 315 -23.50 0.28 -11.99
CA GLU A 315 -23.23 -0.55 -10.82
C GLU A 315 -23.62 0.20 -9.54
N ALA A 316 -24.35 -0.46 -8.63
CA ALA A 316 -24.77 0.12 -7.36
C ALA A 316 -23.73 -0.13 -6.24
N PHE A 317 -23.43 0.91 -5.47
CA PHE A 317 -22.54 0.85 -4.30
C PHE A 317 -23.28 1.42 -3.09
N SER A 318 -23.47 0.60 -2.07
CA SER A 318 -23.97 1.03 -0.76
C SER A 318 -22.93 1.89 -0.04
N LYS A 319 -23.36 2.63 0.99
CA LYS A 319 -22.43 3.30 1.92
C LYS A 319 -21.45 2.28 2.51
N PRO A 320 -20.13 2.51 2.41
CA PRO A 320 -19.16 1.68 3.11
C PRO A 320 -19.14 2.04 4.60
N THR A 321 -18.85 1.05 5.45
CA THR A 321 -18.47 1.26 6.85
C THR A 321 -16.98 1.56 6.95
N THR A 322 -16.53 1.99 8.15
CA THR A 322 -15.08 2.07 8.43
C THR A 322 -14.35 0.76 8.15
N ALA A 323 -14.93 -0.39 8.51
CA ALA A 323 -14.32 -1.69 8.26
C ALA A 323 -14.18 -1.99 6.76
N ASP A 324 -15.18 -1.62 5.95
CA ASP A 324 -15.12 -1.77 4.50
C ASP A 324 -14.00 -0.92 3.90
N ILE A 325 -13.89 0.36 4.33
CA ILE A 325 -12.84 1.27 3.84
C ILE A 325 -11.45 0.75 4.21
N LEU A 326 -11.23 0.40 5.47
CA LEU A 326 -9.93 -0.10 5.94
C LEU A 326 -9.56 -1.45 5.30
N GLY A 327 -10.52 -2.35 5.11
CA GLY A 327 -10.29 -3.68 4.56
C GLY A 327 -10.21 -3.73 3.03
N CYS A 328 -10.82 -2.76 2.34
CA CYS A 328 -10.92 -2.71 0.87
C CYS A 328 -11.53 -3.96 0.21
N ASN A 329 -12.21 -4.84 0.95
CA ASN A 329 -12.60 -6.17 0.47
C ASN A 329 -13.99 -6.65 0.91
N SER A 330 -14.74 -5.83 1.64
CA SER A 330 -16.10 -6.14 2.11
C SER A 330 -17.10 -5.07 1.70
N GLY A 331 -18.39 -5.33 1.96
CA GLY A 331 -19.46 -4.40 1.65
C GLY A 331 -19.44 -3.97 0.17
N PRO A 332 -19.43 -2.67 -0.15
CA PRO A 332 -19.40 -2.20 -1.54
C PRO A 332 -18.11 -2.56 -2.28
N PHE A 333 -17.04 -2.96 -1.60
CA PHE A 333 -15.75 -3.34 -2.20
C PHE A 333 -15.58 -4.84 -2.41
N THR A 334 -16.65 -5.62 -2.23
CA THR A 334 -16.64 -7.06 -2.54
C THR A 334 -16.54 -7.28 -4.05
N THR A 335 -15.50 -7.98 -4.50
CA THR A 335 -15.35 -8.39 -5.91
C THR A 335 -16.30 -9.51 -6.27
N GLY A 336 -16.65 -9.59 -7.56
CA GLY A 336 -17.62 -10.57 -8.04
C GLY A 336 -17.52 -10.83 -9.54
N PRO A 337 -18.55 -11.38 -10.17
CA PRO A 337 -18.52 -11.73 -11.59
C PRO A 337 -18.53 -10.52 -12.53
N SER A 338 -18.89 -9.31 -12.06
CA SER A 338 -18.92 -8.09 -12.89
C SER A 338 -17.51 -7.52 -13.10
N PRO A 339 -16.95 -7.55 -14.33
CA PRO A 339 -15.64 -6.97 -14.61
C PRO A 339 -15.65 -5.44 -14.44
N LYS A 340 -16.80 -4.81 -14.74
CA LYS A 340 -17.00 -3.37 -14.55
C LYS A 340 -16.91 -3.00 -13.08
N ARG A 341 -17.64 -3.72 -12.21
CA ARG A 341 -17.57 -3.52 -10.77
C ARG A 341 -16.14 -3.69 -10.25
N ASN A 342 -15.47 -4.77 -10.66
CA ASN A 342 -14.09 -5.05 -10.25
C ASN A 342 -13.09 -3.99 -10.72
N ALA A 343 -13.37 -3.29 -11.83
CA ALA A 343 -12.55 -2.17 -12.29
C ALA A 343 -12.79 -0.88 -11.48
N ILE A 344 -14.01 -0.65 -11.00
CA ILE A 344 -14.39 0.52 -10.19
C ILE A 344 -13.85 0.42 -8.76
N ILE A 345 -13.97 -0.75 -8.13
CA ILE A 345 -13.69 -0.96 -6.70
C ILE A 345 -12.34 -0.36 -6.24
N PRO A 346 -11.20 -0.64 -6.91
CA PRO A 346 -9.91 -0.12 -6.45
C PRO A 346 -9.87 1.41 -6.40
N ARG A 347 -10.46 2.09 -7.38
CA ARG A 347 -10.47 3.57 -7.48
C ARG A 347 -11.32 4.16 -6.37
N LEU A 348 -12.50 3.59 -6.15
CA LEU A 348 -13.40 4.06 -5.11
C LEU A 348 -12.82 3.82 -3.71
N ALA A 349 -12.26 2.64 -3.45
CA ALA A 349 -11.63 2.31 -2.18
C ALA A 349 -10.41 3.22 -1.90
N ALA A 350 -9.53 3.43 -2.88
CA ALA A 350 -8.39 4.33 -2.75
C ALA A 350 -8.83 5.78 -2.47
N ALA A 351 -9.91 6.25 -3.10
CA ALA A 351 -10.43 7.59 -2.88
C ALA A 351 -10.95 7.80 -1.44
N PHE A 352 -11.54 6.77 -0.81
CA PHE A 352 -11.90 6.81 0.62
C PHE A 352 -10.67 6.77 1.52
N GLN A 353 -9.75 5.84 1.28
CA GLN A 353 -8.52 5.70 2.08
C GLN A 353 -7.70 7.01 2.11
N ARG A 354 -7.65 7.71 0.97
CA ARG A 354 -6.93 8.98 0.80
C ARG A 354 -7.79 10.22 1.09
N SER A 355 -9.02 10.05 1.58
CA SER A 355 -10.03 11.09 1.86
C SER A 355 -10.41 12.03 0.69
N CYS A 356 -9.81 11.89 -0.48
CA CYS A 356 -10.03 12.80 -1.61
C CYS A 356 -11.44 12.67 -2.22
N ILE A 357 -12.17 11.59 -1.93
CA ILE A 357 -13.56 11.36 -2.34
C ILE A 357 -14.49 12.53 -1.98
N ALA A 358 -14.24 13.20 -0.84
CA ALA A 358 -15.07 14.31 -0.39
C ALA A 358 -14.86 15.59 -1.21
N ASP A 359 -13.69 15.80 -1.80
CA ASP A 359 -13.33 17.10 -2.40
C ASP A 359 -13.13 17.02 -3.93
N ILE A 360 -12.78 15.84 -4.46
CA ILE A 360 -12.47 15.65 -5.89
C ILE A 360 -13.59 14.92 -6.63
N MET A 361 -13.87 15.26 -7.90
CA MET A 361 -14.84 14.55 -8.74
C MET A 361 -14.20 13.45 -9.61
N ASN A 362 -12.95 13.67 -10.04
CA ASN A 362 -12.23 12.77 -10.94
C ASN A 362 -11.34 11.82 -10.14
N HIS A 363 -11.59 10.52 -10.28
CA HIS A 363 -10.87 9.46 -9.59
C HIS A 363 -10.29 8.46 -10.60
N PRO A 364 -9.07 7.97 -10.40
CA PRO A 364 -8.17 8.31 -9.30
C PRO A 364 -7.63 9.74 -9.39
N SER A 365 -7.46 10.40 -8.24
CA SER A 365 -6.96 11.78 -8.15
C SER A 365 -5.44 11.82 -7.96
N PRO A 366 -4.77 12.97 -8.21
CA PRO A 366 -3.32 13.07 -8.08
C PRO A 366 -2.86 13.24 -6.60
N PRO A 367 -1.59 12.92 -6.28
CA PRO A 367 -1.10 12.83 -4.89
C PRO A 367 -1.28 14.06 -4.02
N GLU A 368 -1.25 15.26 -4.59
CA GLU A 368 -1.48 16.53 -3.89
C GLU A 368 -2.87 16.66 -3.25
N THR A 369 -3.79 15.74 -3.56
CA THR A 369 -5.15 15.70 -3.01
C THR A 369 -5.30 14.71 -1.85
N PHE A 370 -4.26 13.92 -1.55
CA PHE A 370 -4.35 12.82 -0.60
C PHE A 370 -4.23 13.33 0.84
N TYR A 371 -5.06 12.77 1.72
CA TYR A 371 -5.05 13.02 3.17
C TYR A 371 -5.26 14.50 3.56
N CYS A 372 -5.91 15.29 2.70
CA CYS A 372 -6.10 16.73 2.89
C CYS A 372 -7.34 17.12 3.71
N CYS A 373 -8.23 16.18 4.07
CA CYS A 373 -9.41 16.48 4.88
C CYS A 373 -9.70 15.39 5.90
N GLU A 374 -10.40 15.74 6.99
CA GLU A 374 -10.70 14.83 8.09
C GLU A 374 -12.12 14.23 7.97
N PRO A 375 -12.35 12.97 8.37
CA PRO A 375 -11.34 11.98 8.77
C PRO A 375 -10.56 11.43 7.56
N THR A 376 -9.33 10.97 7.79
CA THR A 376 -8.49 10.31 6.77
C THR A 376 -7.67 9.15 7.34
N ASN A 377 -7.15 8.25 6.51
CA ASN A 377 -6.30 7.16 7.00
C ASN A 377 -4.93 7.68 7.46
N HIS A 378 -4.84 8.04 8.75
CA HIS A 378 -3.61 8.59 9.32
C HIS A 378 -2.47 7.59 9.38
N TYR A 379 -2.73 6.28 9.49
CA TYR A 379 -1.70 5.27 9.36
C TYR A 379 -1.01 5.38 7.99
N CYS A 380 -1.78 5.38 6.90
CA CYS A 380 -1.22 5.51 5.56
C CYS A 380 -0.49 6.85 5.37
N ARG A 381 -1.11 7.97 5.78
CA ARG A 381 -0.49 9.30 5.73
C ARG A 381 0.90 9.31 6.38
N ILE A 382 1.01 8.81 7.61
CA ILE A 382 2.26 8.79 8.38
C ILE A 382 3.28 7.82 7.78
N VAL A 383 2.83 6.67 7.27
CA VAL A 383 3.72 5.71 6.59
C VAL A 383 4.35 6.34 5.35
N HIS A 384 3.58 7.04 4.51
CA HIS A 384 4.14 7.76 3.37
C HIS A 384 5.13 8.85 3.82
N GLU A 385 4.78 9.67 4.83
CA GLU A 385 5.66 10.71 5.38
C GLU A 385 6.99 10.18 5.95
N CYS A 386 7.02 8.92 6.40
CA CYS A 386 8.20 8.28 6.98
C CYS A 386 9.06 7.53 5.95
N ASN A 387 8.52 7.14 4.79
CA ASN A 387 9.34 6.61 3.70
C ASN A 387 10.14 7.75 3.06
N ILE A 388 11.41 7.46 2.72
CA ILE A 388 12.34 8.51 2.29
C ILE A 388 11.93 9.12 0.95
N ASP A 389 11.34 8.31 0.07
CA ASP A 389 10.82 8.73 -1.23
C ASP A 389 9.32 9.07 -1.22
N GLY A 390 8.66 9.00 -0.05
CA GLY A 390 7.22 9.20 0.10
C GLY A 390 6.36 8.01 -0.34
N LYS A 391 6.95 6.91 -0.80
CA LYS A 391 6.23 5.77 -1.39
C LYS A 391 6.16 4.60 -0.42
N GLY A 392 5.09 3.81 -0.52
CA GLY A 392 4.90 2.59 0.23
C GLY A 392 3.51 2.03 0.04
N TYR A 393 3.37 0.71 0.10
CA TYR A 393 2.08 0.05 -0.09
C TYR A 393 1.37 -0.04 1.27
N ALA A 394 0.67 1.02 1.69
CA ALA A 394 0.11 1.14 3.04
C ALA A 394 -1.34 0.62 3.17
N PHE A 395 -2.03 0.41 2.04
CA PHE A 395 -3.34 -0.25 1.98
C PHE A 395 -3.49 -1.02 0.66
N ALA A 396 -4.50 -1.89 0.55
CA ALA A 396 -4.60 -2.88 -0.53
C ALA A 396 -4.66 -2.35 -1.97
N TYR A 397 -4.92 -1.06 -2.16
CA TYR A 397 -5.04 -0.42 -3.48
C TYR A 397 -4.20 0.86 -3.59
N ASP A 398 -3.06 0.91 -2.89
CA ASP A 398 -2.18 2.09 -2.89
C ASP A 398 -1.47 2.32 -4.24
N ASP A 399 -1.50 1.33 -5.13
CA ASP A 399 -1.02 1.40 -6.51
C ASP A 399 -1.98 2.11 -7.47
N VAL A 400 -3.19 2.45 -7.01
CA VAL A 400 -4.15 3.23 -7.78
C VAL A 400 -3.62 4.65 -7.97
N GLN A 401 -3.52 5.11 -9.21
CA GLN A 401 -3.01 6.43 -9.59
C GLN A 401 -3.62 6.86 -10.94
N PRO A 402 -3.67 8.17 -11.24
CA PRO A 402 -4.03 8.64 -12.58
C PRO A 402 -3.13 8.04 -13.66
N ASP A 403 -3.63 7.90 -14.89
CA ASP A 403 -2.81 7.50 -16.04
C ASP A 403 -1.63 8.46 -16.21
N GLY A 404 -0.42 7.88 -16.32
CA GLY A 404 0.83 8.66 -16.36
C GLY A 404 1.19 9.38 -15.04
N GLY A 405 0.42 9.20 -13.97
CA GLY A 405 0.66 9.79 -12.65
C GLY A 405 1.85 9.18 -11.92
N ALA A 406 2.27 9.83 -10.84
CA ALA A 406 3.37 9.36 -9.99
C ALA A 406 2.94 8.21 -9.08
N ASP A 407 3.66 7.09 -9.14
CA ASP A 407 3.41 5.94 -8.25
C ASP A 407 3.73 6.26 -6.80
N GLN A 408 2.79 5.88 -5.92
CA GLN A 408 2.89 6.03 -4.46
C GLN A 408 3.07 4.69 -3.74
N SER A 409 2.97 3.56 -4.45
CA SER A 409 2.85 2.24 -3.84
C SER A 409 4.18 1.58 -3.46
N GLY A 410 5.31 2.20 -3.82
CA GLY A 410 6.63 1.65 -3.51
C GLY A 410 6.90 0.36 -4.29
N LYS A 411 6.50 0.35 -5.56
CA LYS A 411 6.71 -0.76 -6.50
C LYS A 411 7.83 -0.51 -7.49
N VAL A 412 8.42 -1.60 -7.98
CA VAL A 412 9.27 -1.65 -9.16
C VAL A 412 8.75 -2.70 -10.13
N ASN A 413 8.81 -2.43 -11.43
CA ASN A 413 8.39 -3.40 -12.44
C ASN A 413 9.20 -3.31 -13.74
N SER A 414 9.32 -4.44 -14.43
CA SER A 414 9.95 -4.50 -15.76
C SER A 414 9.50 -5.72 -16.56
N GLY A 415 9.29 -5.54 -17.87
CA GLY A 415 9.04 -6.62 -18.83
C GLY A 415 10.32 -7.31 -19.34
N ASP A 416 11.49 -6.84 -18.91
CA ASP A 416 12.80 -7.38 -19.27
C ASP A 416 13.82 -7.23 -18.11
N PRO A 417 13.51 -7.76 -16.92
CA PRO A 417 14.38 -7.67 -15.76
C PRO A 417 15.71 -8.42 -16.00
N GLU A 418 16.80 -7.84 -15.50
CA GLU A 418 18.15 -8.41 -15.53
C GLU A 418 18.64 -8.76 -14.13
N GLU A 419 18.38 -7.89 -13.16
CA GLU A 419 18.74 -8.10 -11.75
C GLU A 419 17.70 -7.44 -10.84
N PHE A 420 17.26 -8.17 -9.81
CA PHE A 420 16.43 -7.64 -8.75
C PHE A 420 17.25 -7.53 -7.46
N ILE A 421 17.34 -6.34 -6.87
CA ILE A 421 18.11 -6.09 -5.66
C ILE A 421 17.14 -5.78 -4.52
N VAL A 422 17.34 -6.44 -3.39
CA VAL A 422 16.61 -6.17 -2.14
C VAL A 422 17.61 -5.78 -1.07
N SER A 423 17.51 -4.53 -0.62
CA SER A 423 18.31 -4.00 0.47
C SER A 423 17.52 -4.10 1.77
N ILE A 424 18.09 -4.74 2.79
CA ILE A 424 17.43 -5.02 4.07
C ILE A 424 18.16 -4.26 5.17
N GLY A 425 17.44 -3.35 5.81
CA GLY A 425 17.96 -2.38 6.77
C GLY A 425 18.08 -0.98 6.16
N GLY A 426 17.75 0.04 6.96
CA GLY A 426 17.64 1.42 6.48
C GLY A 426 18.97 2.17 6.35
N ARG A 427 20.13 1.55 6.59
CA ARG A 427 21.43 2.25 6.44
C ARG A 427 21.79 2.41 4.98
N GLY A 428 22.16 3.63 4.58
CA GLY A 428 22.47 3.90 3.17
C GLY A 428 21.26 3.83 2.25
N ALA A 429 20.04 3.86 2.80
CA ALA A 429 18.84 4.08 2.01
C ALA A 429 18.93 5.43 1.29
N TYR A 430 18.54 5.46 0.03
CA TYR A 430 18.71 6.61 -0.87
C TYR A 430 17.49 6.71 -1.78
N VAL A 431 17.29 7.86 -2.42
CA VAL A 431 16.21 8.10 -3.38
C VAL A 431 16.80 8.32 -4.77
N GLY A 432 16.10 7.83 -5.79
CA GLY A 432 16.43 8.02 -7.19
C GLY A 432 16.90 6.73 -7.88
N ASP A 433 16.91 6.77 -9.20
CA ASP A 433 17.15 5.57 -10.03
C ASP A 433 18.64 5.29 -10.27
N ILE A 434 19.53 5.96 -9.54
CA ILE A 434 20.98 5.74 -9.61
C ILE A 434 21.43 5.16 -8.28
N MET A 435 21.94 3.94 -8.30
CA MET A 435 22.57 3.32 -7.12
C MET A 435 23.75 4.21 -6.67
N PRO A 436 23.84 4.56 -5.38
CA PRO A 436 24.88 5.44 -4.84
C PRO A 436 26.28 4.81 -4.76
#